data_AF-A0A6J6N494-F1
#
_entry.id   AF-A0A6J6N494-F1
#
_cell.length_a   1.000
_cell.length_b   1.000
_cell.length_c   1.000
_cell.angle_alpha   90.00
_cell.angle_beta   90.00
_cell.angle_gamma   90.00
#
_symmetry.space_group_name_H-M   'P 1'
#
loop_
_entity.id
_entity.type
_entity.pdbx_description
1 polymer ?
#
loop_
_entity_poly.entity_id
_entity_poly.type
_entity_poly.pdbx_seq_one_letter_code
_entity_poly.pdbx_strand_id
1 'polypeptide(L)'
;MGIYVQSVPEFPFKIDIEVGNVGGPSGGQILTLAIYDKLTPGSLTGGQKIAGTGTITPEGVIGPIGGIRQKMYGALRAGAKWFLAPSENCDEVIGHVPDGIRVIKVSNIQDSLKAVKAIASSNGTASLPSCTK
;
A
#
# COMPACT_ATOMS: atom_id res chain seq x y z
N MET A 1 -19.25 -11.46 18.76
CA MET A 1 -18.43 -12.67 18.60
C MET A 1 -19.24 -13.64 17.75
N GLY A 2 -18.78 -13.93 16.53
CA GLY A 2 -19.50 -14.77 15.56
C GLY A 2 -18.55 -15.81 14.95
N ILE A 3 -19.12 -16.88 14.42
CA ILE A 3 -18.38 -17.92 13.68
C ILE A 3 -18.35 -17.49 12.22
N TYR A 4 -17.15 -17.42 11.64
CA TYR A 4 -16.95 -17.14 10.22
C TYR A 4 -16.40 -18.39 9.56
N VAL A 5 -16.98 -18.79 8.41
CA VAL A 5 -16.38 -19.79 7.53
C VAL A 5 -15.42 -19.05 6.61
N GLN A 6 -14.14 -19.40 6.69
CA GLN A 6 -13.10 -18.81 5.85
C GLN A 6 -12.46 -19.91 5.02
N SER A 7 -12.36 -19.68 3.70
CA SER A 7 -11.61 -20.56 2.81
C SER A 7 -10.12 -20.34 3.05
N VAL A 8 -9.39 -21.41 3.39
CA VAL A 8 -7.94 -21.37 3.55
C VAL A 8 -7.31 -22.02 2.32
N PRO A 9 -6.58 -21.26 1.48
CA PRO A 9 -5.91 -21.83 0.32
C PRO A 9 -4.77 -22.77 0.73
N GLU A 10 -4.62 -23.86 -0.02
CA GLU A 10 -3.53 -24.81 0.14
C GLU A 10 -2.39 -24.43 -0.81
N PHE A 11 -1.21 -24.14 -0.27
CA PHE A 11 -0.05 -23.72 -1.06
C PHE A 11 0.99 -24.84 -1.16
N PRO A 12 1.73 -24.97 -2.27
CA PRO A 12 2.76 -26.00 -2.44
C PRO A 12 4.04 -25.74 -1.62
N PHE A 13 4.02 -24.74 -0.73
CA PHE A 13 5.13 -24.33 0.13
C PHE A 13 4.59 -23.78 1.46
N LYS A 14 5.44 -23.78 2.49
CA LYS A 14 5.11 -23.19 3.80
C LYS A 14 5.22 -21.68 3.75
N ILE A 15 4.25 -20.99 4.35
CA ILE A 15 4.23 -19.54 4.50
C ILE A 15 4.18 -19.23 5.99
N ASP A 16 5.28 -18.70 6.52
CA ASP A 16 5.34 -18.17 7.89
C ASP A 16 5.29 -16.64 7.83
N ILE A 17 4.28 -16.04 8.45
CA ILE A 17 4.07 -14.57 8.47
C ILE A 17 4.18 -14.09 9.91
N GLU A 18 5.18 -13.25 10.19
CA GLU A 18 5.31 -12.53 11.44
C GLU A 18 4.92 -11.06 11.23
N VAL A 19 3.74 -10.67 11.73
CA VAL A 19 3.20 -9.31 11.56
C VAL A 19 3.43 -8.42 12.80
N GLY A 20 4.05 -8.94 13.86
CA GLY A 20 4.27 -8.21 15.11
C GLY A 20 2.97 -7.64 15.71
N ASN A 21 3.05 -6.45 16.30
CA ASN A 21 1.91 -5.73 16.90
C ASN A 21 1.09 -4.91 15.88
N VAL A 22 0.93 -5.42 14.65
CA VAL A 22 0.10 -4.76 13.63
C VAL A 22 -1.35 -5.22 13.77
N GLY A 23 -2.26 -4.25 13.97
CA GLY A 23 -3.71 -4.50 14.10
C GLY A 23 -4.52 -3.94 12.94
N GLY A 24 -5.52 -4.70 12.48
CA GLY A 24 -6.55 -4.27 11.54
C GLY A 24 -6.22 -4.46 10.04
N PRO A 25 -7.24 -4.49 9.17
CA PRO A 25 -7.07 -4.87 7.76
C PRO A 25 -6.36 -3.80 6.91
N SER A 26 -6.12 -2.62 7.48
CA SER A 26 -5.65 -1.43 6.76
C SER A 26 -4.22 -1.48 6.22
N GLY A 27 -3.46 -2.52 6.60
CA GLY A 27 -2.13 -2.84 6.07
C GLY A 27 -2.15 -3.91 4.96
N GLY A 28 -3.32 -4.39 4.56
CA GLY A 28 -3.46 -5.47 3.57
C GLY A 28 -2.71 -5.18 2.28
N GLN A 29 -2.87 -3.99 1.72
CA GLN A 29 -2.18 -3.58 0.49
C GLN A 29 -0.65 -3.72 0.60
N ILE A 30 -0.02 -3.14 1.64
CA ILE A 30 1.44 -3.12 1.74
C ILE A 30 1.99 -4.50 2.06
N LEU A 31 1.25 -5.31 2.83
CA LEU A 31 1.60 -6.71 3.09
C LEU A 31 1.56 -7.53 1.80
N THR A 32 0.53 -7.36 0.96
CA THR A 32 0.45 -8.02 -0.35
C THR A 32 1.63 -7.65 -1.24
N LEU A 33 2.02 -6.38 -1.31
CA LEU A 33 3.20 -5.95 -2.08
C LEU A 33 4.50 -6.56 -1.53
N ALA A 34 4.64 -6.67 -0.21
CA ALA A 34 5.82 -7.28 0.41
C ALA A 34 5.92 -8.78 0.11
N ILE A 35 4.79 -9.50 0.16
CA ILE A 35 4.74 -10.92 -0.24
C ILE A 35 5.06 -11.05 -1.73
N TYR A 36 4.48 -10.19 -2.58
CA TYR A 36 4.77 -10.20 -4.01
C TYR A 36 6.26 -9.98 -4.29
N ASP A 37 6.88 -8.97 -3.68
CA ASP A 37 8.32 -8.69 -3.79
C ASP A 37 9.17 -9.91 -3.40
N LYS A 38 8.80 -10.63 -2.33
CA LYS A 38 9.50 -11.86 -1.91
C LYS A 38 9.36 -13.03 -2.87
N LEU A 39 8.22 -13.14 -3.56
CA LEU A 39 7.94 -14.23 -4.48
C LEU A 39 8.44 -13.96 -5.91
N THR A 40 8.76 -12.71 -6.26
CA THR A 40 9.25 -12.34 -7.59
C THR A 40 10.73 -12.00 -7.60
N PRO A 41 11.47 -12.29 -8.68
CA PRO A 41 12.87 -11.90 -8.78
C PRO A 41 13.08 -10.38 -8.80
N GLY A 42 14.16 -9.93 -8.17
CA GLY A 42 14.56 -8.52 -8.11
C GLY A 42 14.01 -7.78 -6.90
N SER A 43 14.31 -6.48 -6.80
CA SER A 43 13.73 -5.60 -5.79
C SER A 43 12.63 -4.76 -6.42
N LEU A 44 11.39 -4.96 -5.98
CA LEU A 44 10.22 -4.26 -6.46
C LEU A 44 10.35 -2.73 -6.27
N THR A 45 10.95 -2.30 -5.16
CA THR A 45 11.05 -0.87 -4.79
C THR A 45 12.30 -0.18 -5.32
N GLY A 46 13.28 -0.91 -5.86
CA GLY A 46 14.56 -0.34 -6.32
C GLY A 46 15.30 0.42 -5.21
N GLY A 47 15.18 -0.01 -3.95
CA GLY A 47 15.79 0.65 -2.78
C GLY A 47 15.07 1.90 -2.28
N GLN A 48 13.94 2.28 -2.88
CA GLN A 48 13.16 3.44 -2.44
C GLN A 48 12.33 3.11 -1.19
N LYS A 49 12.21 4.09 -0.27
CA LYS A 49 11.31 4.01 0.88
C LYS A 49 9.90 4.44 0.48
N ILE A 50 9.02 3.45 0.33
CA ILE A 50 7.63 3.63 -0.08
C ILE A 50 6.74 3.12 1.06
N ALA A 51 5.82 3.97 1.51
CA ALA A 51 4.78 3.59 2.45
C ALA A 51 3.44 3.46 1.72
N GLY A 52 2.48 2.75 2.32
CA GLY A 52 1.14 2.63 1.77
C GLY A 52 0.15 2.15 2.81
N THR A 53 -1.13 2.36 2.54
CA THR A 53 -2.22 1.84 3.37
C THR A 53 -3.42 1.53 2.48
N GLY A 54 -4.21 0.56 2.91
CA GLY A 54 -5.40 0.12 2.21
C GLY A 54 -5.77 -1.27 2.69
N THR A 55 -7.06 -1.56 2.76
CA THR A 55 -7.49 -2.96 2.78
C THR A 55 -7.23 -3.58 1.42
N ILE A 56 -7.33 -4.90 1.31
CA ILE A 56 -7.26 -5.56 0.01
C ILE A 56 -8.20 -6.76 -0.03
N THR A 57 -8.95 -6.89 -1.12
CA THR A 57 -9.80 -8.08 -1.37
C THR A 57 -9.01 -9.15 -2.15
N PRO A 58 -9.48 -10.42 -2.19
CA PRO A 58 -8.87 -11.46 -3.02
C PRO A 58 -8.79 -11.11 -4.51
N GLU A 59 -9.73 -10.29 -5.00
CA GLU A 59 -9.76 -9.78 -6.38
C GLU A 59 -8.76 -8.65 -6.62
N GLY A 60 -8.04 -8.22 -5.57
CA GLY A 60 -7.02 -7.18 -5.63
C GLY A 60 -7.55 -5.75 -5.58
N VAL A 61 -8.81 -5.55 -5.15
CA VAL A 61 -9.39 -4.21 -4.94
C VAL A 61 -8.86 -3.63 -3.63
N ILE A 62 -8.44 -2.37 -3.65
CA ILE A 62 -7.94 -1.66 -2.48
C ILE A 62 -9.06 -0.79 -1.92
N GLY A 63 -9.47 -1.08 -0.68
CA GLY A 63 -10.53 -0.34 -0.02
C GLY A 63 -10.02 0.73 0.94
N PRO A 64 -10.94 1.59 1.44
CA PRO A 64 -10.61 2.71 2.29
C PRO A 64 -10.21 2.27 3.70
N ILE A 65 -9.59 3.19 4.41
CA ILE A 65 -9.13 3.00 5.79
C ILE A 65 -9.47 4.22 6.64
N GLY A 66 -9.48 4.05 7.97
CA GLY A 66 -9.55 5.18 8.90
C GLY A 66 -8.17 5.77 9.21
N GLY A 67 -8.13 7.08 9.44
CA GLY A 67 -6.94 7.77 9.97
C GLY A 67 -5.80 7.93 8.97
N ILE A 68 -6.13 8.15 7.68
CA ILE A 68 -5.11 8.24 6.63
C ILE A 68 -4.15 9.42 6.85
N ARG A 69 -4.64 10.53 7.41
CA ARG A 69 -3.81 11.71 7.72
C ARG A 69 -2.69 11.36 8.68
N GLN A 70 -3.02 10.72 9.80
CA GLN A 70 -2.05 10.29 10.81
C GLN A 70 -1.02 9.32 10.23
N LYS A 71 -1.46 8.44 9.32
CA LYS A 71 -0.58 7.49 8.62
C LYS A 71 0.38 8.17 7.65
N MET A 72 -0.04 9.22 6.94
CA MET A 72 0.86 10.01 6.08
C MET A 72 1.98 10.65 6.91
N TYR A 73 1.65 11.26 8.05
CA TYR A 73 2.66 11.80 8.97
C TYR A 73 3.56 10.71 9.58
N GLY A 74 2.99 9.54 9.90
CA GLY A 74 3.75 8.37 10.34
C GLY A 74 4.77 7.93 9.28
N ALA A 75 4.34 7.82 8.03
CA ALA A 75 5.19 7.46 6.90
C ALA A 75 6.31 8.49 6.67
N LEU A 76 5.99 9.78 6.72
CA LEU A 76 6.98 10.84 6.62
C LEU A 76 8.04 10.72 7.73
N ARG A 77 7.62 10.53 8.99
CA ARG A 77 8.54 10.33 10.12
C ARG A 77 9.43 9.08 9.98
N ALA A 78 8.93 8.04 9.31
CA ALA A 78 9.70 6.86 8.96
C ALA A 78 10.65 7.07 7.76
N GLY A 79 10.65 8.27 7.17
CA GLY A 79 11.51 8.66 6.05
C GLY A 79 11.02 8.18 4.69
N ALA A 80 9.73 7.83 4.56
CA ALA A 80 9.13 7.54 3.26
C ALA A 80 8.95 8.84 2.44
N LYS A 81 9.35 8.80 1.16
CA LYS A 81 9.12 9.90 0.21
C LYS A 81 7.85 9.72 -0.61
N TRP A 82 7.30 8.52 -0.59
CA TRP A 82 6.15 8.10 -1.38
C TRP A 82 5.12 7.43 -0.49
N PHE A 83 3.84 7.76 -0.70
CA PHE A 83 2.73 7.19 0.04
C PHE A 83 1.64 6.72 -0.92
N LEU A 84 1.34 5.42 -0.93
CA LEU A 84 0.20 4.88 -1.68
C LEU A 84 -1.08 5.03 -0.83
N ALA A 85 -2.06 5.76 -1.36
CA ALA A 85 -3.34 6.04 -0.71
C ALA A 85 -4.51 5.43 -1.50
N PRO A 86 -5.50 4.81 -0.83
CA PRO A 86 -6.72 4.35 -1.49
C PRO A 86 -7.45 5.54 -2.12
N SER A 87 -7.98 5.33 -3.32
CA SER A 87 -8.74 6.35 -4.04
C SER A 87 -9.96 6.84 -3.28
N GLU A 88 -10.63 5.95 -2.55
CA GLU A 88 -11.77 6.25 -1.69
C GLU A 88 -11.41 7.12 -0.47
N ASN A 89 -10.12 7.26 -0.11
CA ASN A 89 -9.68 8.18 0.93
C ASN A 89 -9.25 9.57 0.38
N CYS A 90 -9.39 9.85 -0.91
CA CYS A 90 -8.86 11.09 -1.50
C CYS A 90 -9.43 12.36 -0.84
N ASP A 91 -10.69 12.37 -0.42
CA ASP A 91 -11.30 13.52 0.27
C ASP A 91 -10.59 13.86 1.59
N GLU A 92 -10.05 12.86 2.28
CA GLU A 92 -9.28 13.06 3.51
C GLU A 92 -7.82 13.44 3.25
N VAL A 93 -7.28 13.08 2.07
CA VAL A 93 -5.90 13.34 1.64
C VAL A 93 -5.74 14.76 1.12
N ILE A 94 -6.69 15.24 0.32
CA ILE A 94 -6.63 16.56 -0.33
C ILE A 94 -6.52 17.66 0.74
N GLY A 95 -5.50 18.49 0.63
CA GLY A 95 -5.23 19.57 1.59
C GLY A 95 -4.56 19.12 2.90
N HIS A 96 -4.24 17.83 3.05
CA HIS A 96 -3.64 17.26 4.25
C HIS A 96 -2.35 16.48 4.00
N VAL A 97 -1.81 16.55 2.77
CA VAL A 97 -0.53 15.94 2.42
C VAL A 97 0.59 16.69 3.15
N PRO A 98 1.40 16.02 3.98
CA PRO A 98 2.57 16.64 4.61
C PRO A 98 3.62 17.07 3.59
N ASP A 99 4.35 18.15 3.87
CA ASP A 99 5.49 18.52 3.05
C ASP A 99 6.58 17.44 3.08
N GLY A 100 7.18 17.16 1.92
CA GLY A 100 8.27 16.18 1.78
C GLY A 100 7.81 14.73 1.51
N ILE A 101 6.51 14.46 1.43
CA ILE A 101 5.97 13.17 0.96
C ILE A 101 5.04 13.37 -0.23
N ARG A 102 5.17 12.51 -1.25
CA ARG A 102 4.27 12.51 -2.40
C ARG A 102 3.25 11.40 -2.29
N VAL A 103 1.97 11.77 -2.34
CA VAL A 103 0.85 10.82 -2.26
C VAL A 103 0.41 10.40 -3.66
N ILE A 104 0.28 9.09 -3.84
CA ILE A 104 -0.15 8.45 -5.09
C ILE A 104 -1.47 7.74 -4.84
N LYS A 105 -2.45 8.05 -5.68
CA LYS A 105 -3.78 7.45 -5.64
C LYS A 105 -3.75 6.05 -6.26
N VAL A 106 -4.33 5.06 -5.57
CA VAL A 106 -4.47 3.69 -6.08
C VAL A 106 -5.86 3.15 -5.81
N SER A 107 -6.39 2.30 -6.71
CA SER A 107 -7.68 1.62 -6.50
C SER A 107 -7.56 0.11 -6.46
N ASN A 108 -6.47 -0.45 -6.98
CA ASN A 108 -6.23 -1.89 -7.01
C ASN A 108 -4.72 -2.21 -6.92
N ILE A 109 -4.41 -3.49 -6.76
CA ILE A 109 -3.03 -3.95 -6.62
C ILE A 109 -2.17 -3.69 -7.86
N GLN A 110 -2.76 -3.68 -9.06
CA GLN A 110 -2.03 -3.39 -10.30
C GLN A 110 -1.61 -1.92 -10.37
N ASP A 111 -2.44 -0.99 -9.91
CA ASP A 111 -2.08 0.42 -9.77
C ASP A 111 -0.88 0.58 -8.83
N SER A 112 -0.91 -0.16 -7.72
CA SER A 112 0.17 -0.14 -6.74
C SER A 112 1.48 -0.68 -7.32
N LEU A 113 1.43 -1.81 -8.04
CA LEU A 113 2.60 -2.38 -8.72
C LEU A 113 3.16 -1.42 -9.78
N LYS A 114 2.30 -0.78 -10.58
CA LYS A 114 2.72 0.23 -11.56
C LYS A 114 3.40 1.42 -10.89
N ALA A 115 2.80 1.94 -9.81
CA ALA A 115 3.35 3.05 -9.05
C ALA A 115 4.72 2.71 -8.45
N VAL A 116 4.84 1.56 -7.79
CA VAL A 116 6.10 1.14 -7.16
C VAL A 116 7.20 0.93 -8.20
N LYS A 117 6.89 0.29 -9.35
CA LYS A 117 7.86 0.10 -10.44
C LYS A 117 8.30 1.42 -11.10
N ALA A 118 7.38 2.38 -11.27
CA ALA A 118 7.70 3.72 -11.75
C ALA A 118 8.62 4.47 -10.76
N ILE A 119 8.34 4.36 -9.46
CA ILE A 119 9.21 4.92 -8.41
C ILE A 119 10.60 4.25 -8.43
N ALA A 120 10.65 2.93 -8.52
CA ALA A 120 11.90 2.16 -8.50
C ALA A 120 12.84 2.54 -9.67
N SER A 121 12.27 2.76 -10.84
CA SER A 121 13.02 3.15 -12.05
C SER A 121 13.28 4.66 -12.16
N SER A 122 12.76 5.47 -11.23
CA SER A 122 12.74 6.95 -11.31
C SER A 122 12.15 7.48 -12.63
N ASN A 123 11.42 6.66 -13.37
CA ASN A 123 10.84 6.98 -14.67
C ASN A 123 9.31 7.00 -14.55
N GLY A 124 8.65 7.96 -15.20
CA GLY A 124 7.20 8.07 -15.18
C GLY A 124 6.61 8.45 -13.82
N THR A 125 7.44 8.89 -12.86
CA THR A 125 6.93 9.35 -11.56
C THR A 125 6.04 10.58 -11.73
N ALA A 126 6.29 11.45 -12.71
CA ALA A 126 5.49 12.65 -12.96
C ALA A 126 4.03 12.33 -13.35
N SER A 127 3.78 11.23 -14.07
CA SER A 127 2.44 10.84 -14.53
C SER A 127 1.64 10.03 -13.51
N LEU A 128 2.21 9.75 -12.34
CA LEU A 128 1.51 8.99 -11.31
C LEU A 128 0.29 9.75 -10.78
N PRO A 129 -0.87 9.09 -10.68
CA PRO A 129 -2.11 9.73 -10.27
C PRO A 129 -1.99 10.24 -8.84
N SER A 130 -2.48 11.45 -8.60
CA SER A 130 -2.62 12.03 -7.27
C SER A 130 -4.10 12.25 -6.96
N CYS A 131 -4.41 12.52 -5.69
CA CYS A 131 -5.74 12.98 -5.32
C CYS A 131 -5.88 14.45 -5.71
N THR A 132 -6.80 14.75 -6.62
CA THR A 132 -7.13 16.09 -7.08
C THR A 132 -8.60 16.37 -6.73
N LYS A 133 -8.92 17.65 -6.49
CA LYS A 133 -10.32 18.11 -6.36
C LYS A 133 -11.08 17.96 -7.67
#